data_AF-A0A7W1SXJ8-F1
#
_entry.id   AF-A0A7W1SXJ8-F1
#
_cell.length_a   1.000
_cell.length_b   1.000
_cell.length_c   1.000
_cell.angle_alpha   90.00
_cell.angle_beta   90.00
_cell.angle_gamma   90.00
#
_symmetry.space_group_name_H-M   'P 1'
#
loop_
_entity.id
_entity.type
_entity.pdbx_description
1 polymer ?
#
loop_
_entity_poly.entity_id
_entity_poly.type
_entity_poly.pdbx_seq_one_letter_code
_entity_poly.pdbx_strand_id
1 'polypeptide(L)'
;MKKTYHMVDREAAAAAATVEQFAKAIGQVLLPLVELVTQARLAIEEVIDHIGRQTIETILSLSAEQVAGPRMPGKGSGDIRWHGSQN
;
A
#
# COMPACT_ATOMS: atom_id res chain seq x y z
N MET A 1 -14.55 -22.86 -51.26
CA MET A 1 -14.46 -22.73 -49.78
C MET A 1 -14.55 -21.27 -49.41
N LYS A 2 -15.58 -20.85 -48.65
CA LYS A 2 -15.68 -19.48 -48.13
C LYS A 2 -14.73 -19.35 -46.93
N LYS A 3 -13.76 -18.42 -46.99
CA LYS A 3 -12.93 -18.09 -45.83
C LYS A 3 -13.77 -17.30 -44.83
N THR A 4 -13.97 -17.86 -43.65
CA THR A 4 -14.55 -17.17 -42.50
C THR A 4 -13.47 -16.25 -41.92
N TYR A 5 -13.64 -14.94 -42.06
CA TYR A 5 -12.73 -13.96 -41.47
C TYR A 5 -13.13 -13.72 -40.01
N HIS A 6 -12.21 -13.97 -39.07
CA HIS A 6 -12.35 -13.55 -37.67
C HIS A 6 -12.05 -12.05 -37.59
N MET A 7 -13.07 -11.23 -37.29
CA MET A 7 -12.88 -9.83 -36.92
C MET A 7 -12.70 -9.77 -35.40
N VAL A 8 -11.44 -9.64 -34.97
CA VAL A 8 -11.04 -9.54 -33.56
C VAL A 8 -11.81 -8.41 -32.84
N ASP A 9 -12.07 -7.31 -33.53
CA ASP A 9 -12.83 -6.17 -32.98
C ASP A 9 -14.28 -6.50 -32.65
N ARG A 10 -14.92 -7.42 -33.38
CA ARG A 10 -16.33 -7.76 -33.15
C ARG A 10 -16.49 -8.59 -31.88
N GLU A 11 -15.54 -9.48 -31.60
CA GLU A 11 -15.53 -10.28 -30.38
C GLU A 11 -15.21 -9.41 -29.16
N ALA A 12 -14.25 -8.49 -29.29
CA ALA A 12 -13.96 -7.50 -28.26
C ALA A 12 -15.17 -6.61 -27.96
N ALA A 13 -15.87 -6.12 -29.00
CA ALA A 13 -17.08 -5.33 -28.85
C ALA A 13 -18.23 -6.12 -28.20
N ALA A 14 -18.40 -7.39 -28.56
CA ALA A 14 -19.42 -8.26 -27.96
C ALA A 14 -19.11 -8.57 -26.49
N ALA A 15 -17.85 -8.80 -26.15
CA ALA A 15 -17.42 -8.99 -24.77
C ALA A 15 -17.64 -7.71 -23.94
N ALA A 16 -17.29 -6.53 -24.47
CA ALA A 16 -17.52 -5.26 -23.81
C ALA A 16 -19.02 -5.01 -23.55
N ALA A 17 -19.89 -5.27 -24.54
CA ALA A 17 -21.33 -5.15 -24.38
C ALA A 17 -21.88 -6.11 -23.31
N THR A 18 -21.33 -7.33 -23.24
CA THR A 18 -21.72 -8.32 -22.22
C THR A 18 -21.35 -7.85 -20.81
N VAL A 19 -20.14 -7.31 -20.65
CA VAL A 19 -19.67 -6.75 -19.36
C VAL A 19 -20.50 -5.53 -18.97
N GLU A 20 -20.81 -4.65 -19.91
CA GLU A 20 -21.68 -3.49 -19.67
C GLU A 20 -23.07 -3.91 -19.20
N GLN A 21 -23.65 -4.94 -19.82
CA GLN A 21 -24.98 -5.43 -19.48
C GLN A 21 -25.01 -6.14 -18.13
N PHE A 22 -23.95 -6.89 -17.80
CA PHE A 22 -23.73 -7.46 -16.47
C PHE A 22 -23.59 -6.37 -15.41
N ALA A 23 -22.79 -5.33 -15.68
CA ALA A 23 -22.60 -4.19 -14.78
C ALA A 23 -23.90 -3.38 -14.58
N LYS A 24 -24.74 -3.25 -15.61
CA LYS A 24 -26.07 -2.64 -15.44
C LYS A 24 -27.01 -3.49 -14.59
N ALA A 25 -26.95 -4.81 -14.73
CA ALA A 25 -27.81 -5.74 -14.01
C ALA A 25 -27.40 -5.92 -12.54
N ILE A 26 -26.11 -5.92 -12.24
CA ILE A 26 -25.56 -6.28 -10.91
C ILE A 26 -24.76 -5.14 -10.28
N GLY A 27 -24.58 -4.01 -10.97
CA GLY A 27 -23.69 -2.93 -10.54
C GLY A 27 -23.98 -2.39 -9.15
N GLN A 28 -25.26 -2.24 -8.76
CA GLN A 28 -25.63 -1.84 -7.40
C GLN A 28 -25.26 -2.88 -6.34
N VAL A 29 -25.29 -4.18 -6.69
CA VAL A 29 -24.90 -5.28 -5.80
C VAL A 29 -23.38 -5.45 -5.74
N LEU A 30 -22.66 -5.04 -6.79
CA LEU A 30 -21.19 -5.04 -6.81
C LEU A 30 -20.59 -3.88 -6.01
N LEU A 31 -21.32 -2.78 -5.84
CA LEU A 31 -20.81 -1.59 -5.16
C LEU A 31 -20.28 -1.87 -3.73
N PRO A 32 -21.00 -2.61 -2.86
CA PRO A 32 -20.47 -2.98 -1.54
C PRO A 32 -19.18 -3.80 -1.59
N LEU A 33 -18.98 -4.64 -2.62
CA LEU A 33 -17.74 -5.41 -2.78
C LEU A 33 -16.58 -4.51 -3.20
N VAL A 34 -16.82 -3.57 -4.11
CA VAL A 34 -15.81 -2.57 -4.52
C VAL A 34 -15.45 -1.67 -3.34
N GLU A 35 -16.44 -1.24 -2.56
CA GLU A 35 -16.22 -0.47 -1.34
C GLU A 35 -15.38 -1.26 -0.34
N LEU A 36 -15.73 -2.52 -0.06
CA LEU A 36 -14.98 -3.38 0.86
C LEU A 36 -13.52 -3.53 0.44
N VAL A 37 -13.25 -3.84 -0.84
CA VAL A 37 -11.88 -3.99 -1.36
C VAL A 37 -11.12 -2.68 -1.29
N THR A 38 -11.78 -1.56 -1.58
CA THR A 38 -11.18 -0.23 -1.51
C THR A 38 -10.80 0.13 -0.07
N GLN A 39 -11.70 -0.10 0.89
CA GLN A 39 -11.42 0.15 2.30
C GLN A 39 -10.33 -0.77 2.85
N ALA A 40 -10.34 -2.06 2.46
CA ALA A 40 -9.29 -2.99 2.84
C ALA A 40 -7.92 -2.54 2.33
N ARG A 41 -7.85 -2.05 1.09
CA ARG A 41 -6.61 -1.48 0.53
C ARG A 41 -6.12 -0.29 1.35
N LEU A 42 -6.99 0.66 1.67
CA LEU A 42 -6.62 1.85 2.46
C LEU A 42 -6.10 1.47 3.85
N ALA A 43 -6.78 0.55 4.54
CA ALA A 43 -6.35 0.06 5.85
C ALA A 43 -4.96 -0.62 5.78
N ILE A 44 -4.69 -1.39 4.73
CA ILE A 44 -3.39 -2.01 4.50
C ILE A 44 -2.31 -0.95 4.25
N GLU A 45 -2.60 0.07 3.43
CA GLU A 45 -1.66 1.17 3.16
C GLU A 45 -1.28 1.92 4.44
N GLU A 46 -2.24 2.22 5.32
CA GLU A 46 -1.99 2.86 6.61
C GLU A 46 -1.10 2.01 7.54
N VAL A 47 -1.40 0.71 7.64
CA VAL A 47 -0.61 -0.22 8.45
C VAL A 47 0.83 -0.32 7.94
N ILE A 48 1.01 -0.38 6.61
CA ILE A 48 2.34 -0.46 5.99
C ILE A 48 3.13 0.83 6.24
N ASP A 49 2.51 2.00 6.11
CA ASP A 49 3.18 3.28 6.37
C ASP A 49 3.68 3.37 7.82
N HIS A 50 2.80 3.06 8.78
CA HIS A 50 3.14 3.11 10.20
C HIS A 50 4.26 2.14 10.57
N ILE A 51 4.13 0.87 10.17
CA ILE A 51 5.14 -0.16 10.45
C ILE A 51 6.45 0.14 9.73
N GLY A 52 6.39 0.61 8.49
CA GLY A 52 7.58 0.97 7.71
C GLY A 52 8.39 2.05 8.41
N ARG A 53 7.72 3.13 8.83
CA ARG A 53 8.36 4.22 9.57
C ARG A 53 8.93 3.73 10.91
N GLN A 54 8.14 3.02 11.72
CA GLN A 54 8.59 2.52 13.01
C GLN A 54 9.76 1.54 12.88
N THR A 55 9.76 0.72 11.83
CA THR A 55 10.86 -0.23 11.57
C THR A 55 12.15 0.51 11.27
N ILE A 56 12.11 1.53 10.40
CA ILE A 56 13.28 2.36 10.10
C ILE A 56 13.76 3.09 11.36
N GLU A 57 12.85 3.71 12.12
CA GLU A 57 13.20 4.40 13.38
C GLU A 57 13.84 3.45 14.41
N THR A 58 13.33 2.22 14.50
CA THR A 58 13.88 1.17 15.37
C THR A 58 15.29 0.78 14.93
N ILE A 59 15.49 0.49 13.64
CA ILE A 59 16.81 0.14 13.08
C ILE A 59 17.81 1.28 13.31
N LEU A 60 17.42 2.53 13.04
CA LEU A 60 18.29 3.69 13.25
C LEU A 60 18.63 3.88 14.73
N SER A 61 17.65 3.67 15.63
CA SER A 61 17.88 3.78 17.07
C SER A 61 18.86 2.72 17.58
N LEU A 62 18.68 1.46 17.16
CA LEU A 62 19.60 0.37 17.49
C LEU A 62 20.99 0.59 16.90
N SER A 63 21.08 1.10 15.67
CA SER A 63 22.37 1.41 15.03
C SER A 63 23.10 2.54 15.75
N ALA A 64 22.38 3.59 16.17
CA ALA A 64 22.94 4.67 16.98
C ALA A 64 23.44 4.17 18.34
N GLU A 65 22.72 3.23 18.97
CA GLU A 65 23.14 2.61 20.22
C GLU A 65 24.40 1.75 20.08
N GLN A 66 24.58 1.04 18.96
CA GLN A 66 25.83 0.32 18.68
C GLN A 66 27.05 1.24 18.61
N VAL A 67 26.89 2.46 18.12
CA VAL A 67 28.00 3.43 17.96
C VAL A 67 28.19 4.30 19.19
N ALA A 68 27.12 4.82 19.78
CA ALA A 68 27.16 5.78 20.88
C ALA A 68 27.10 5.11 22.27
N GLY A 69 26.79 3.81 22.33
CA GLY A 69 26.44 3.11 23.56
C GLY A 69 25.01 3.40 24.03
N PRO A 70 24.58 2.82 25.16
CA PRO A 70 23.22 2.95 25.67
C PRO A 70 22.81 4.41 25.88
N ARG A 71 21.51 4.70 25.68
CA ARG A 71 20.95 6.04 25.92
C ARG A 71 21.09 6.42 27.39
N MET A 72 22.01 7.33 27.69
CA MET A 72 22.20 7.87 29.04
C MET A 72 21.79 9.35 29.11
N PRO A 73 20.87 9.73 30.01
CA PRO A 73 20.54 11.13 30.23
C PRO A 73 21.76 11.91 30.74
N GLY A 74 21.96 13.13 30.24
CA GLY A 74 22.89 14.08 30.86
C GLY A 74 24.37 13.96 30.50
N LYS A 75 24.76 13.22 29.44
CA LYS A 75 26.15 13.24 28.97
C LYS A 75 26.47 14.57 28.26
N GLY A 76 27.09 15.49 28.98
CA GLY A 76 27.39 16.86 28.53
C GLY A 76 28.67 17.02 27.69
N SER A 77 29.48 15.97 27.50
CA SER A 77 30.77 16.04 26.78
C SER A 77 31.13 14.74 26.03
N GLY A 78 31.98 14.86 25.01
CA GLY A 78 32.42 13.79 24.10
C GLY A 78 32.00 14.01 22.65
N ASP A 79 32.70 13.38 21.70
CA ASP A 79 32.49 13.57 20.25
C ASP A 79 31.16 12.97 19.75
N ILE A 80 30.65 11.92 20.42
CA ILE A 80 29.37 11.27 20.11
C ILE A 80 28.49 11.28 21.37
N ARG A 81 27.27 11.81 21.26
CA ARG A 81 26.31 11.97 22.36
C ARG A 81 24.87 11.87 21.89
N TRP A 82 23.99 11.52 22.83
CA TRP A 82 22.55 11.50 22.60
C TRP A 82 21.95 12.89 22.78
N HIS A 83 21.06 13.27 21.85
CA HIS A 83 20.21 14.45 22.00
C HIS A 83 18.85 14.04 22.57
N GLY A 84 18.27 14.90 23.40
CA GLY A 84 16.88 14.70 23.85
C GLY A 84 15.91 14.76 22.67
N SER A 85 14.79 14.05 22.77
CA SER A 85 13.68 14.18 21.82
C SER A 85 12.65 15.17 22.35
N GLN A 86 12.04 15.91 21.43
CA GLN A 86 10.83 16.67 21.72
C GLN A 86 9.68 15.95 20.99
N ASN A 87 8.72 15.45 21.76
CA ASN A 87 7.47 14.89 21.22
C ASN A 87 6.47 16.00 20.95
#